data_AF-A0A9P7ERZ6-F1
#
_entry.id   AF-A0A9P7ERZ6-F1
#
_cell.length_a   1.000
_cell.length_b   1.000
_cell.length_c   1.000
_cell.angle_alpha   90.00
_cell.angle_beta   90.00
_cell.angle_gamma   90.00
#
_symmetry.space_group_name_H-M   'P 1'
#
loop_
_entity.id
_entity.type
_entity.pdbx_description
1 polymer ?
#
loop_
_entity_poly.entity_id
_entity_poly.type
_entity_poly.pdbx_seq_one_letter_code
_entity_poly.pdbx_strand_id
1 'polypeptide(L)'
;MACNITDETLTLADEDDEDDELPRRLITTIGILIFIGAEQSHYECSELWQARRRYLIHSDLLPNPRLNTPWQALYSGQNSHAFITTMGVDVPTFHEILSHGFATLWDIIPIPCNNISITAAPHTYRCSLDAAGALDLILHWLNSTMQDVSLMQIFALIPTTVSRYLHFSLTILLHALRNIPEACIWWPSDDEFQVLNGLVVTHHPLLMGAFGTLDGLNLPVQTSQDQDIKNTTYNWWLHSHFVILVIAFSADGMLLSKPSTESLVLIATTMQAQ
;
A
#
# COMPACT_ATOMS: atom_id res chain seq x y z
N MET A 1 -85.43 17.18 -63.53
CA MET A 1 -85.28 18.47 -64.25
C MET A 1 -84.60 19.40 -63.27
N ALA A 2 -83.38 19.91 -63.40
CA ALA A 2 -82.26 19.80 -64.34
C ALA A 2 -81.01 20.15 -63.48
N CYS A 3 -79.97 19.31 -63.43
CA CYS A 3 -78.76 19.31 -64.28
C CYS A 3 -77.61 20.20 -63.76
N ASN A 4 -76.53 19.51 -63.34
CA ASN A 4 -75.07 19.78 -63.43
C ASN A 4 -74.54 21.13 -62.92
N ILE A 5 -73.38 21.21 -62.26
CA ILE A 5 -72.05 20.84 -62.79
C ILE A 5 -71.11 20.39 -61.65
N THR A 6 -70.60 19.17 -61.85
CA THR A 6 -69.31 18.53 -61.49
C THR A 6 -68.31 19.20 -60.53
N ASP A 7 -67.80 18.40 -59.59
CA ASP A 7 -66.39 18.01 -59.67
C ASP A 7 -66.21 16.57 -59.14
N GLU A 8 -65.93 15.65 -60.07
CA GLU A 8 -65.38 14.32 -59.82
C GLU A 8 -63.86 14.45 -59.92
N THR A 9 -63.11 13.74 -59.07
CA THR A 9 -61.78 13.11 -59.29
C THR A 9 -61.02 13.10 -57.94
N LEU A 10 -60.25 12.08 -57.54
CA LEU A 10 -59.94 10.75 -58.04
C LEU A 10 -59.20 10.09 -56.85
N THR A 11 -59.64 8.93 -56.37
CA THR A 11 -58.77 8.01 -55.61
C THR A 11 -57.73 7.44 -56.56
N LEU A 12 -56.45 7.44 -56.17
CA LEU A 12 -55.24 6.73 -56.68
C LEU A 12 -54.05 7.69 -56.36
N ALA A 13 -52.93 7.36 -55.71
CA ALA A 13 -52.28 6.09 -55.41
C ALA A 13 -51.40 6.23 -54.15
N ASP A 14 -51.17 5.10 -53.47
CA ASP A 14 -50.06 4.89 -52.55
C ASP A 14 -48.74 4.96 -53.35
N GLU A 15 -47.87 5.92 -53.04
CA GLU A 15 -46.47 6.13 -53.47
C GLU A 15 -46.09 7.47 -52.78
N ASP A 16 -45.19 7.62 -51.81
CA ASP A 16 -43.88 7.05 -51.55
C ASP A 16 -43.58 7.16 -50.03
N ASP A 17 -43.30 6.03 -49.37
CA ASP A 17 -42.73 5.99 -48.00
C ASP A 17 -41.44 5.13 -47.99
N GLU A 18 -40.78 4.96 -49.15
CA GLU A 18 -39.53 4.16 -49.27
C GLU A 18 -38.25 5.02 -49.15
N ASP A 19 -38.32 6.34 -49.33
CA ASP A 19 -37.12 7.20 -49.43
C ASP A 19 -36.51 7.62 -48.08
N ASP A 20 -37.28 7.60 -46.98
CA ASP A 20 -36.79 7.96 -45.64
C ASP A 20 -36.23 6.77 -44.82
N GLU A 21 -36.51 5.54 -45.25
CA GLU A 21 -36.07 4.29 -44.61
C GLU A 21 -34.59 3.97 -44.94
N LEU A 22 -34.19 4.22 -46.21
CA LEU A 22 -32.83 3.96 -46.70
C LEU A 22 -31.72 4.76 -45.98
N PRO A 23 -31.83 6.09 -45.80
CA PRO A 23 -30.79 6.85 -45.09
C PRO A 23 -30.69 6.46 -43.61
N ARG A 24 -31.80 6.11 -42.95
CA ARG A 24 -31.78 5.65 -41.55
C ARG A 24 -31.08 4.31 -41.40
N ARG A 25 -31.39 3.34 -42.27
CA ARG A 25 -30.72 2.03 -42.29
C ARG A 25 -29.22 2.15 -42.55
N LEU A 26 -28.82 3.05 -43.44
CA LEU A 26 -27.41 3.32 -43.73
C LEU A 26 -26.69 3.90 -42.50
N ILE A 27 -27.28 4.88 -41.81
CA ILE A 27 -26.72 5.48 -40.59
C ILE A 27 -26.59 4.43 -39.47
N THR A 28 -27.61 3.58 -39.28
CA THR A 28 -27.55 2.51 -38.27
C THR A 28 -26.48 1.48 -38.61
N THR A 29 -26.35 1.09 -39.88
CA THR A 29 -25.34 0.12 -40.32
C THR A 29 -23.93 0.67 -40.15
N ILE A 30 -23.70 1.94 -40.48
CA ILE A 30 -22.43 2.64 -40.24
C ILE A 30 -22.14 2.73 -38.74
N GLY A 31 -23.14 3.06 -37.91
CA GLY A 31 -22.99 3.10 -36.45
C GLY A 31 -22.60 1.75 -35.85
N ILE A 32 -23.21 0.66 -36.31
CA ILE A 32 -22.86 -0.72 -35.91
C ILE A 32 -21.45 -1.06 -36.36
N LEU A 33 -21.06 -0.72 -37.59
CA LEU A 33 -19.72 -1.01 -38.12
C LEU A 33 -18.64 -0.23 -37.36
N ILE A 34 -18.90 1.02 -37.01
CA ILE A 34 -18.01 1.84 -36.17
C ILE A 34 -17.91 1.25 -34.76
N PHE A 35 -19.03 0.80 -34.18
CA PHE A 35 -19.04 0.19 -32.85
C PHE A 35 -18.24 -1.12 -32.84
N ILE A 36 -18.48 -2.02 -33.80
CA ILE A 36 -17.73 -3.28 -33.95
C ILE A 36 -16.26 -2.99 -34.24
N GLY A 37 -15.94 -2.03 -35.11
CA GLY A 37 -14.57 -1.63 -35.42
C GLY A 37 -13.84 -1.02 -34.22
N ALA A 38 -14.54 -0.22 -33.40
CA ALA A 38 -14.01 0.33 -32.16
C ALA A 38 -13.79 -0.77 -31.13
N GLU A 39 -14.74 -1.70 -30.96
CA GLU A 39 -14.63 -2.84 -30.05
C GLU A 39 -13.47 -3.76 -30.45
N GLN A 40 -13.36 -4.08 -31.74
CA GLN A 40 -12.26 -4.88 -32.29
C GLN A 40 -10.90 -4.18 -32.10
N SER A 41 -10.82 -2.86 -32.34
CA SER A 41 -9.61 -2.08 -32.08
C SER A 41 -9.26 -2.02 -30.59
N HIS A 42 -10.26 -1.92 -29.71
CA HIS A 42 -10.07 -2.01 -28.26
C HIS A 42 -9.58 -3.39 -27.84
N TYR A 43 -10.09 -4.47 -28.43
CA TYR A 43 -9.66 -5.84 -28.18
C TYR A 43 -8.20 -6.05 -28.62
N GLU A 44 -7.87 -5.69 -29.86
CA GLU A 44 -6.52 -5.81 -30.43
C GLU A 44 -5.51 -4.93 -29.68
N CYS A 45 -5.87 -3.68 -29.35
CA CYS A 45 -5.05 -2.84 -28.49
C CYS A 45 -4.87 -3.49 -27.12
N SER A 46 -5.95 -3.98 -26.49
CA SER A 46 -5.88 -4.62 -25.18
C SER A 46 -4.93 -5.82 -25.18
N GLU A 47 -4.99 -6.68 -26.20
CA GLU A 47 -4.09 -7.83 -26.37
C GLU A 47 -2.63 -7.40 -26.56
N LEU A 48 -2.37 -6.37 -27.37
CA LEU A 48 -1.02 -5.81 -27.53
C LEU A 48 -0.49 -5.20 -26.22
N TRP A 49 -1.34 -4.50 -25.47
CA TRP A 49 -1.00 -3.98 -24.15
C TRP A 49 -0.83 -5.11 -23.14
N GLN A 50 -1.57 -6.23 -23.26
CA GLN A 50 -1.51 -7.39 -22.37
C GLN A 50 -0.20 -8.16 -22.58
N ALA A 51 0.26 -8.31 -23.82
CA ALA A 51 1.55 -8.92 -24.16
C ALA A 51 2.78 -8.14 -23.62
N ARG A 52 2.63 -6.85 -23.30
CA ARG A 52 3.70 -6.00 -22.75
C ARG A 52 3.62 -5.79 -21.24
N ARG A 53 2.54 -6.22 -20.58
CA ARG A 53 2.31 -6.02 -19.15
C ARG A 53 3.13 -7.01 -18.32
N ARG A 54 3.78 -6.52 -17.27
CA ARG A 54 4.53 -7.32 -16.28
C ARG A 54 3.88 -7.34 -14.89
N TYR A 55 2.61 -6.97 -14.80
CA TYR A 55 1.87 -6.85 -13.55
C TYR A 55 0.50 -7.52 -13.67
N LEU A 56 -0.01 -8.09 -12.56
CA LEU A 56 -1.33 -8.72 -12.54
C LEU A 56 -2.45 -7.68 -12.60
N ILE A 57 -3.53 -8.03 -13.27
CA ILE A 57 -4.77 -7.25 -13.31
C ILE A 57 -5.85 -7.90 -12.45
N HIS A 58 -6.97 -7.21 -12.26
CA HIS A 58 -8.06 -7.67 -11.40
C HIS A 58 -8.59 -9.06 -11.81
N SER A 59 -8.59 -9.41 -13.10
CA SER A 59 -9.05 -10.72 -13.58
C SER A 59 -8.10 -11.87 -13.21
N ASP A 60 -6.84 -11.57 -12.89
CA ASP A 60 -5.81 -12.58 -12.57
C ASP A 60 -5.73 -12.84 -11.06
N LEU A 61 -6.49 -12.09 -10.25
CA LEU A 61 -6.49 -12.12 -8.80
C LEU A 61 -7.79 -12.74 -8.26
N LEU A 62 -7.81 -13.07 -6.96
CA LEU A 62 -9.04 -13.50 -6.30
C LEU A 62 -10.15 -12.44 -6.49
N PRO A 63 -11.40 -12.85 -6.78
CA PRO A 63 -12.45 -11.91 -7.19
C PRO A 63 -12.82 -10.85 -6.14
N ASN A 64 -12.64 -11.17 -4.86
CA ASN A 64 -13.00 -10.27 -3.77
C ASN A 64 -11.84 -10.17 -2.76
N PRO A 65 -11.19 -9.00 -2.63
CA PRO A 65 -10.08 -8.81 -1.70
C PRO A 65 -10.49 -8.87 -0.22
N ARG A 66 -11.80 -8.86 0.06
CA ARG A 66 -12.36 -8.94 1.41
C ARG A 66 -12.82 -10.35 1.79
N LEU A 67 -12.71 -11.35 0.92
CA LEU A 67 -13.19 -12.70 1.22
C LEU A 67 -12.19 -13.76 0.76
N ASN A 68 -11.86 -14.68 1.67
CA ASN A 68 -11.06 -15.88 1.41
C ASN A 68 -9.68 -15.60 0.79
N THR A 69 -9.06 -14.48 1.16
CA THR A 69 -7.68 -14.20 0.76
C THR A 69 -6.69 -14.95 1.67
N PRO A 70 -5.47 -15.25 1.19
CA PRO A 70 -4.43 -15.87 2.02
C PRO A 70 -4.17 -15.15 3.35
N TRP A 71 -4.13 -13.81 3.35
CA TRP A 71 -3.93 -13.05 4.58
C TRP A 71 -5.08 -13.25 5.58
N GLN A 72 -6.32 -13.35 5.12
CA GLN A 72 -7.48 -13.57 6.01
C GLN A 72 -7.47 -14.95 6.65
N ALA A 73 -6.99 -15.96 5.94
CA ALA A 73 -6.80 -17.29 6.50
C ALA A 73 -5.72 -17.26 7.61
N LEU A 74 -4.62 -16.54 7.37
CA LEU A 74 -3.57 -16.34 8.37
C LEU A 74 -4.09 -15.56 9.58
N TYR A 75 -4.78 -14.45 9.34
CA TYR A 75 -5.39 -13.62 10.38
C TYR A 75 -6.40 -14.42 11.21
N SER A 76 -7.30 -15.18 10.57
CA SER A 76 -8.29 -16.01 11.29
C SER A 76 -7.65 -17.12 12.12
N GLY A 77 -6.47 -17.60 11.70
CA GLY A 77 -5.73 -18.64 12.40
C GLY A 77 -5.10 -18.20 13.72
N GLN A 78 -4.89 -16.89 13.94
CA GLN A 78 -4.36 -16.29 15.18
C GLN A 78 -3.14 -17.06 15.75
N ASN A 79 -2.24 -17.53 14.88
CA ASN A 79 -1.06 -18.28 15.27
C ASN A 79 0.17 -17.36 15.31
N SER A 80 0.70 -17.11 16.52
CA SER A 80 1.87 -16.26 16.72
C SER A 80 3.08 -16.68 15.89
N HIS A 81 3.33 -17.97 15.69
CA HIS A 81 4.45 -18.42 14.86
C HIS A 81 4.25 -18.01 13.39
N ALA A 82 3.02 -18.10 12.88
CA ALA A 82 2.71 -17.67 11.53
C ALA A 82 2.88 -16.15 11.39
N PHE A 83 2.38 -15.38 12.36
CA PHE A 83 2.54 -13.92 12.37
C PHE A 83 4.01 -13.49 12.44
N ILE A 84 4.82 -14.11 13.31
CA ILE A 84 6.26 -13.79 13.41
C ILE A 84 6.95 -14.11 12.08
N THR A 85 6.61 -15.25 11.47
CA THR A 85 7.23 -15.68 10.21
C THR A 85 6.91 -14.72 9.06
N THR A 86 5.67 -14.23 8.96
CA THR A 86 5.24 -13.45 7.80
C THR A 86 5.29 -11.94 8.02
N MET A 87 4.98 -11.47 9.23
CA MET A 87 4.86 -10.05 9.62
C MET A 87 5.94 -9.59 10.61
N GLY A 88 6.73 -10.50 11.17
CA GLY A 88 7.82 -10.15 12.10
C GLY A 88 7.36 -9.82 13.53
N VAL A 89 6.07 -9.91 13.82
CA VAL A 89 5.47 -9.63 15.13
C VAL A 89 4.59 -10.79 15.57
N ASP A 90 4.35 -10.95 16.86
CA ASP A 90 3.39 -11.94 17.35
C ASP A 90 1.94 -11.39 17.33
N VAL A 91 0.97 -12.27 17.63
CA VAL A 91 -0.45 -11.91 17.61
C VAL A 91 -0.79 -10.81 18.63
N PRO A 92 -0.36 -10.88 19.91
CA PRO A 92 -0.56 -9.79 20.87
C PRO A 92 -0.03 -8.45 20.37
N THR A 93 1.22 -8.41 19.91
CA THR A 93 1.85 -7.19 19.39
C THR A 93 1.08 -6.63 18.19
N PHE A 94 0.63 -7.49 17.27
CA PHE A 94 -0.17 -7.06 16.13
C PHE A 94 -1.45 -6.34 16.57
N HIS A 95 -2.21 -6.94 17.48
CA HIS A 95 -3.44 -6.33 17.99
C HIS A 95 -3.18 -5.11 18.85
N GLU A 96 -2.04 -5.04 19.52
CA GLU A 96 -1.61 -3.87 20.26
C GLU A 96 -1.37 -2.69 19.32
N ILE A 97 -0.57 -2.85 18.25
CA ILE A 97 -0.38 -1.80 17.24
C ILE A 97 -1.72 -1.39 16.63
N LEU A 98 -2.56 -2.38 16.30
CA LEU A 98 -3.86 -2.15 15.67
C LEU A 98 -4.75 -1.26 16.56
N SER A 99 -4.82 -1.58 17.86
CA SER A 99 -5.65 -0.88 18.85
C SER A 99 -5.04 0.44 19.34
N HIS A 100 -3.71 0.55 19.37
CA HIS A 100 -2.97 1.77 19.77
C HIS A 100 -2.86 2.78 18.63
N GLY A 101 -4.01 3.08 18.02
CA GLY A 101 -4.18 4.21 17.11
C GLY A 101 -4.14 3.86 15.63
N PHE A 102 -3.56 2.73 15.20
CA PHE A 102 -3.52 2.40 13.76
C PHE A 102 -4.92 2.28 13.16
N ALA A 103 -5.81 1.50 13.77
CA ALA A 103 -7.19 1.35 13.29
C ALA A 103 -7.96 2.67 13.27
N THR A 104 -7.84 3.44 14.36
CA THR A 104 -8.47 4.76 14.49
C THR A 104 -8.03 5.72 13.38
N LEU A 105 -6.73 5.77 13.09
CA LEU A 105 -6.19 6.65 12.05
C LEU A 105 -6.56 6.18 10.64
N TRP A 106 -6.56 4.87 10.41
CA TRP A 106 -7.02 4.29 9.15
C TRP A 106 -8.49 4.62 8.85
N ASP A 107 -9.34 4.56 9.87
CA ASP A 107 -10.77 4.80 9.73
C ASP A 107 -11.14 6.28 9.66
N ILE A 108 -10.27 7.20 10.14
CA ILE A 108 -10.54 8.65 10.14
C ILE A 108 -9.92 9.34 8.93
N ILE A 109 -8.71 8.95 8.52
CA ILE A 109 -7.95 9.67 7.50
C ILE A 109 -8.37 9.14 6.11
N PRO A 110 -8.76 10.03 5.16
CA PRO A 110 -9.09 9.60 3.81
C PRO A 110 -7.83 9.15 3.07
N ILE A 111 -7.90 7.97 2.43
CA ILE A 111 -6.80 7.46 1.60
C ILE A 111 -6.60 8.39 0.40
N PRO A 112 -5.39 8.98 0.21
CA PRO A 112 -5.13 9.89 -0.89
C PRO A 112 -5.41 9.21 -2.25
N CYS A 113 -6.35 9.76 -3.00
CA CYS A 113 -6.65 9.34 -4.37
C CYS A 113 -6.72 10.58 -5.26
N ASN A 114 -6.13 10.52 -6.45
CA ASN A 114 -6.06 11.63 -7.40
C ASN A 114 -7.43 12.25 -7.77
N ASN A 115 -8.54 11.57 -7.49
CA ASN A 115 -9.90 12.00 -7.82
C ASN A 115 -10.74 12.44 -6.60
N ILE A 116 -10.14 12.64 -5.42
CA ILE A 116 -10.88 12.95 -4.19
C ILE A 116 -10.45 14.32 -3.66
N SER A 117 -11.41 15.25 -3.56
CA SER A 117 -11.24 16.51 -2.85
C SER A 117 -10.90 16.24 -1.38
N ILE A 118 -10.00 17.04 -0.80
CA ILE A 118 -9.42 16.92 0.56
C ILE A 118 -10.51 16.82 1.68
N THR A 119 -11.77 17.06 1.35
CA THR A 119 -12.95 17.08 2.24
C THR A 119 -13.78 15.79 2.23
N ALA A 120 -13.35 14.70 1.59
CA ALA A 120 -14.16 13.48 1.52
C ALA A 120 -14.23 12.73 2.86
N ALA A 121 -15.44 12.34 3.25
CA ALA A 121 -15.68 11.54 4.45
C ALA A 121 -14.95 10.19 4.36
N PRO A 122 -14.43 9.67 5.48
CA PRO A 122 -13.76 8.38 5.51
C PRO A 122 -14.69 7.27 5.00
N HIS A 123 -14.19 6.49 4.05
CA HIS A 123 -14.96 5.45 3.37
C HIS A 123 -14.58 4.06 3.89
N THR A 124 -14.89 3.78 5.16
CA THR A 124 -14.69 2.46 5.79
C THR A 124 -15.30 1.33 4.96
N TYR A 125 -16.40 1.60 4.24
CA TYR A 125 -17.11 0.60 3.43
C TYR A 125 -16.63 0.47 1.97
N ARG A 126 -15.74 1.34 1.45
CA ARG A 126 -15.25 1.26 0.05
C ARG A 126 -13.80 0.78 -0.10
N CYS A 127 -13.07 0.60 0.99
CA CYS A 127 -11.66 0.18 0.94
C CYS A 127 -11.54 -1.34 0.71
N SER A 128 -10.68 -1.79 -0.19
CA SER A 128 -10.49 -3.22 -0.45
C SER A 128 -9.99 -3.99 0.78
N LEU A 129 -9.36 -3.31 1.74
CA LEU A 129 -8.94 -3.84 3.04
C LEU A 129 -9.55 -3.00 4.17
N ASP A 130 -9.76 -3.65 5.31
CA ASP A 130 -10.01 -3.02 6.61
C ASP A 130 -8.68 -2.63 7.28
N ALA A 131 -8.74 -2.02 8.46
CA ALA A 131 -7.54 -1.61 9.19
C ALA A 131 -6.60 -2.79 9.49
N ALA A 132 -7.15 -3.95 9.86
CA ALA A 132 -6.36 -5.15 10.12
C ALA A 132 -5.63 -5.62 8.84
N GLY A 133 -6.33 -5.72 7.71
CA GLY A 133 -5.70 -6.07 6.44
C GLY A 133 -4.66 -5.06 5.98
N ALA A 134 -4.88 -3.77 6.25
CA ALA A 134 -3.93 -2.71 5.92
C ALA A 134 -2.65 -2.78 6.78
N LEU A 135 -2.78 -3.15 8.06
CA LEU A 135 -1.65 -3.41 8.96
C LEU A 135 -0.90 -4.70 8.56
N ASP A 136 -1.63 -5.75 8.21
CA ASP A 136 -1.06 -7.01 7.74
C ASP A 136 -0.26 -6.80 6.44
N LEU A 137 -0.78 -6.00 5.50
CA LEU A 137 -0.11 -5.64 4.24
C LEU A 137 1.24 -4.96 4.47
N ILE A 138 1.28 -3.95 5.34
CA ILE A 138 2.51 -3.21 5.59
C ILE A 138 3.52 -4.04 6.36
N LEU A 139 3.09 -4.84 7.34
CA LEU A 139 4.01 -5.69 8.09
C LEU A 139 4.59 -6.82 7.24
N HIS A 140 3.79 -7.42 6.34
CA HIS A 140 4.32 -8.35 5.34
C HIS A 140 5.37 -7.69 4.45
N TRP A 141 5.13 -6.47 4.00
CA TRP A 141 6.08 -5.73 3.17
C TRP A 141 7.36 -5.33 3.92
N LEU A 142 7.27 -4.94 5.20
CA LEU A 142 8.42 -4.58 6.01
C LEU A 142 9.27 -5.80 6.41
N ASN A 143 8.62 -6.94 6.68
CA ASN A 143 9.27 -8.15 7.15
C ASN A 143 9.83 -9.03 6.02
N SER A 144 9.51 -8.74 4.76
CA SER A 144 9.95 -9.56 3.63
C SER A 144 10.46 -8.75 2.46
N THR A 145 11.46 -9.28 1.75
CA THR A 145 11.88 -8.77 0.44
C THR A 145 10.95 -9.24 -0.68
N MET A 146 9.66 -9.42 -0.38
CA MET A 146 8.69 -9.91 -1.35
C MET A 146 8.54 -8.93 -2.52
N GLN A 147 8.41 -9.50 -3.72
CA GLN A 147 8.01 -8.73 -4.90
C GLN A 147 6.56 -8.28 -4.74
N ASP A 148 6.21 -7.12 -5.32
CA ASP A 148 4.84 -6.60 -5.33
C ASP A 148 3.82 -7.64 -5.82
N VAL A 149 4.20 -8.51 -6.77
CA VAL A 149 3.35 -9.58 -7.29
C VAL A 149 2.89 -10.54 -6.19
N SER A 150 3.74 -10.85 -5.22
CA SER A 150 3.39 -11.71 -4.08
C SER A 150 2.34 -11.04 -3.20
N LEU A 151 2.53 -9.75 -2.88
CA LEU A 151 1.55 -8.98 -2.11
C LEU A 151 0.22 -8.88 -2.86
N MET A 152 0.27 -8.67 -4.18
CA MET A 152 -0.92 -8.64 -5.01
C MET A 152 -1.71 -9.95 -4.93
N GLN A 153 -1.05 -11.10 -4.93
CA GLN A 153 -1.70 -12.40 -4.80
C GLN A 153 -2.22 -12.68 -3.39
N ILE A 154 -1.46 -12.30 -2.35
CA ILE A 154 -1.85 -12.51 -0.93
C ILE A 154 -3.06 -11.65 -0.55
N PHE A 155 -3.12 -10.41 -1.04
CA PHE A 155 -4.18 -9.46 -0.69
C PHE A 155 -5.26 -9.31 -1.77
N ALA A 156 -5.09 -9.96 -2.92
CA ALA A 156 -5.95 -9.82 -4.10
C ALA A 156 -6.11 -8.36 -4.55
N LEU A 157 -5.01 -7.61 -4.53
CA LEU A 157 -4.97 -6.20 -4.88
C LEU A 157 -4.17 -5.97 -6.17
N ILE A 158 -4.61 -5.02 -6.99
CA ILE A 158 -3.85 -4.54 -8.14
C ILE A 158 -2.64 -3.68 -7.70
N PRO A 159 -1.60 -3.52 -8.53
CA PRO A 159 -0.34 -2.88 -8.13
C PRO A 159 -0.55 -1.45 -7.61
N THR A 160 -1.41 -0.68 -8.27
CA THR A 160 -1.70 0.71 -7.90
C THR A 160 -2.39 0.81 -6.53
N THR A 161 -3.16 -0.21 -6.14
CA THR A 161 -3.81 -0.25 -4.83
C THR A 161 -2.83 -0.68 -3.74
N VAL A 162 -1.99 -1.69 -4.01
CA VAL A 162 -0.91 -2.10 -3.10
C VAL A 162 0.00 -0.92 -2.78
N SER A 163 0.56 -0.26 -3.79
CA SER A 163 1.47 0.88 -3.60
C SER A 163 0.83 2.02 -2.80
N ARG A 164 -0.43 2.37 -3.12
CA ARG A 164 -1.18 3.40 -2.40
C ARG A 164 -1.42 3.03 -0.93
N TYR A 165 -1.83 1.78 -0.66
CA TYR A 165 -2.07 1.33 0.70
C TYR A 165 -0.78 1.25 1.49
N LEU A 166 0.32 0.76 0.91
CA LEU A 166 1.63 0.76 1.58
C LEU A 166 2.06 2.17 1.98
N HIS A 167 2.03 3.13 1.04
CA HIS A 167 2.45 4.50 1.34
C HIS A 167 1.60 5.16 2.44
N PHE A 168 0.29 4.94 2.38
CA PHE A 168 -0.65 5.46 3.36
C PHE A 168 -0.51 4.78 4.73
N SER A 169 -0.48 3.45 4.76
CA SER A 169 -0.25 2.66 5.97
C SER A 169 1.09 2.97 6.62
N LEU A 170 2.17 3.25 5.86
CA LEU A 170 3.48 3.61 6.42
C LEU A 170 3.42 4.88 7.24
N THR A 171 2.70 5.87 6.73
CA THR A 171 2.51 7.15 7.42
C THR A 171 1.72 6.95 8.71
N ILE A 172 0.66 6.15 8.66
CA ILE A 172 -0.18 5.86 9.82
C ILE A 172 0.57 5.01 10.85
N LEU A 173 1.28 3.96 10.41
CA LEU A 173 2.06 3.08 11.28
C LEU A 173 3.11 3.87 12.04
N LEU A 174 3.86 4.75 11.35
CA LEU A 174 4.84 5.60 12.02
C LEU A 174 4.19 6.52 13.06
N HIS A 175 3.01 7.05 12.79
CA HIS A 175 2.29 7.87 13.76
C HIS A 175 1.80 7.03 14.97
N ALA A 176 1.26 5.84 14.73
CA ALA A 176 0.84 4.93 15.79
C ALA A 176 2.01 4.52 16.69
N LEU A 177 3.13 4.07 16.09
CA LEU A 177 4.33 3.66 16.83
C LEU A 177 4.93 4.78 17.69
N ARG A 178 4.88 6.05 17.23
CA ARG A 178 5.35 7.19 18.04
C ARG A 178 4.53 7.45 19.29
N ASN A 179 3.30 6.93 19.37
CA ASN A 179 2.45 7.04 20.54
C ASN A 179 2.54 5.81 21.47
N ILE A 180 3.20 4.75 21.01
CA ILE A 180 3.47 3.54 21.81
C ILE A 180 4.81 3.77 22.54
N PRO A 181 4.82 3.86 23.87
CA PRO A 181 6.03 4.18 24.62
C PRO A 181 7.15 3.16 24.39
N GLU A 182 6.81 1.88 24.26
CA GLU A 182 7.73 0.76 24.04
C GLU A 182 8.43 0.83 22.68
N ALA A 183 7.77 1.40 21.67
CA ALA A 183 8.33 1.61 20.34
C ALA A 183 9.18 2.90 20.25
N CYS A 184 9.19 3.73 21.30
CA CYS A 184 9.98 4.95 21.33
C CYS A 184 11.41 4.68 21.79
N ILE A 185 12.37 5.15 20.98
CA ILE A 185 13.78 5.20 21.37
C ILE A 185 13.91 6.19 22.52
N TRP A 186 14.48 5.74 23.63
CA TRP A 186 14.63 6.55 24.83
C TRP A 186 16.07 6.51 25.35
N TRP A 187 16.55 7.67 25.82
CA TRP A 187 17.90 7.82 26.37
C TRP A 187 17.86 7.70 27.90
N PRO A 188 18.80 6.95 28.51
CA PRO A 188 18.85 6.76 29.96
C PRO A 188 18.91 8.08 30.71
N SER A 189 18.23 8.13 31.85
CA SER A 189 18.36 9.22 32.81
C SER A 189 19.74 9.19 33.47
N ASP A 190 20.13 10.27 34.15
CA ASP A 190 21.45 10.35 34.81
C ASP A 190 21.69 9.18 35.78
N ASP A 191 20.67 8.80 36.56
CA ASP A 191 20.76 7.69 37.52
C ASP A 191 20.92 6.33 36.82
N GLU A 192 20.11 6.07 35.79
CA GLU A 192 20.18 4.83 35.01
C GLU A 192 21.47 4.73 34.21
N PHE A 193 21.97 5.85 33.69
CA PHE A 193 23.26 5.94 33.03
C PHE A 193 24.37 5.50 33.98
N GLN A 194 24.36 5.92 35.25
CA GLN A 194 25.37 5.47 36.22
C GLN A 194 25.31 3.96 36.46
N VAL A 195 24.10 3.39 36.53
CA VAL A 195 23.90 1.94 36.66
C VAL A 195 24.48 1.19 35.46
N LEU A 196 24.10 1.60 34.24
CA LEU A 196 24.58 0.99 32.99
C LEU A 196 26.11 1.16 32.82
N ASN A 197 26.64 2.32 33.18
CA ASN A 197 28.08 2.58 33.18
C ASN A 197 28.83 1.68 34.16
N GLY A 198 28.29 1.48 35.36
CA GLY A 198 28.82 0.51 36.31
C GLY A 198 28.94 -0.90 35.73
N LEU A 199 27.95 -1.35 34.95
CA LEU A 199 27.99 -2.64 34.25
C LEU A 199 29.13 -2.69 33.22
N VAL A 200 29.27 -1.63 32.41
CA VAL A 200 30.35 -1.54 31.41
C VAL A 200 31.72 -1.53 32.06
N VAL A 201 31.93 -0.70 33.09
CA VAL A 201 33.22 -0.59 33.80
C VAL A 201 33.59 -1.89 34.50
N THR A 202 32.60 -2.65 35.00
CA THR A 202 32.83 -3.97 35.60
C THR A 202 33.47 -4.94 34.60
N HIS A 203 33.01 -4.93 33.34
CA HIS A 203 33.54 -5.78 32.29
C HIS A 203 34.79 -5.18 31.59
N HIS A 204 34.84 -3.85 31.49
CA HIS A 204 35.86 -3.07 30.79
C HIS A 204 36.32 -1.87 31.63
N PRO A 205 37.28 -2.06 32.56
CA PRO A 205 37.66 -1.02 33.55
C PRO A 205 38.21 0.28 32.97
N LEU A 206 38.68 0.27 31.72
CA LEU A 206 39.23 1.44 31.04
C LEU A 206 38.17 2.26 30.29
N LEU A 207 36.97 1.69 30.08
CA LEU A 207 35.90 2.33 29.31
C LEU A 207 34.90 3.01 30.25
N MET A 208 35.25 4.22 30.71
CA MET A 208 34.38 5.04 31.55
C MET A 208 33.45 5.91 30.70
N GLY A 209 32.18 6.06 31.10
CA GLY A 209 31.23 6.94 30.42
C GLY A 209 30.40 6.27 29.32
N ALA A 210 30.51 4.95 29.15
CA ALA A 210 29.69 4.19 28.22
C ALA A 210 28.53 3.51 28.96
N PHE A 211 27.35 3.43 28.33
CA PHE A 211 26.13 2.85 28.92
C PHE A 211 25.51 1.75 28.03
N GLY A 212 26.16 1.43 26.92
CA GLY A 212 25.62 0.54 25.91
C GLY A 212 26.53 0.39 24.71
N THR A 213 26.04 -0.31 23.71
CA THR A 213 26.71 -0.55 22.43
C THR A 213 25.84 -0.07 21.27
N LEU A 214 26.49 0.31 20.18
CA LEU A 214 25.84 0.66 18.92
C LEU A 214 26.30 -0.36 17.87
N ASP A 215 25.34 -0.92 17.14
CA ASP A 215 25.63 -1.75 15.97
C ASP A 215 25.08 -1.07 14.71
N GLY A 216 25.85 -1.14 13.63
CA GLY A 216 25.54 -0.48 12.36
C GLY A 216 25.21 -1.51 11.29
N LEU A 217 23.97 -1.51 10.80
CA LEU A 217 23.54 -2.31 9.67
C LEU A 217 23.64 -1.49 8.38
N ASN A 218 24.54 -1.89 7.48
CA ASN A 218 24.68 -1.29 6.16
C ASN A 218 23.62 -1.84 5.21
N LEU A 219 22.64 -1.00 4.87
CA LEU A 219 21.60 -1.32 3.90
C LEU A 219 22.00 -0.80 2.52
N PRO A 220 22.09 -1.67 1.48
CA PRO A 220 22.47 -1.23 0.15
C PRO A 220 21.40 -0.31 -0.43
N VAL A 221 21.82 0.79 -1.06
CA VAL A 221 20.92 1.75 -1.70
C VAL A 221 21.27 1.94 -3.17
N GLN A 222 20.26 2.31 -3.96
CA GLN A 222 20.49 2.71 -5.35
C GLN A 222 21.25 4.04 -5.39
N THR A 223 22.16 4.16 -6.36
CA THR A 223 22.92 5.40 -6.57
C THR A 223 22.00 6.53 -6.98
N SER A 224 21.97 7.60 -6.17
CA SER A 224 21.27 8.83 -6.53
C SER A 224 21.96 9.54 -7.70
N GLN A 225 21.17 10.22 -8.54
CA GLN A 225 21.68 11.16 -9.54
C GLN A 225 22.17 12.46 -8.90
N ASP A 226 21.71 12.77 -7.69
CA ASP A 226 22.19 13.88 -6.89
C ASP A 226 23.59 13.56 -6.33
N GLN A 227 24.57 14.41 -6.66
CA GLN A 227 25.96 14.22 -6.30
C GLN A 227 26.19 14.29 -4.78
N ASP A 228 25.43 15.09 -4.05
CA ASP A 228 25.59 15.25 -2.60
C ASP A 228 25.07 14.00 -1.87
N ILE A 229 23.91 13.48 -2.28
CA ILE A 229 23.35 12.21 -1.77
C ILE A 229 24.25 11.04 -2.16
N LYS A 230 24.79 11.05 -3.38
CA LYS A 230 25.72 10.03 -3.85
C LYS A 230 26.99 9.99 -2.99
N ASN A 231 27.57 11.15 -2.68
CA ASN A 231 28.80 11.24 -1.88
C ASN A 231 28.55 10.85 -0.42
N THR A 232 27.43 11.23 0.16
CA THR A 232 27.08 10.91 1.57
C THR A 232 26.79 9.43 1.80
N THR A 233 26.24 8.75 0.80
CA THR A 233 25.94 7.31 0.88
C THR A 233 27.08 6.41 0.42
N TYR A 234 28.13 6.95 -0.21
CA TYR A 234 29.21 6.15 -0.79
C TYR A 234 30.22 5.69 0.26
N ASN A 235 30.35 4.38 0.42
CA ASN A 235 31.34 3.76 1.28
C ASN A 235 32.60 3.42 0.46
N TRP A 236 33.71 4.12 0.74
CA TRP A 236 34.98 3.94 0.02
C TRP A 236 35.61 2.57 0.25
N TRP A 237 35.40 1.96 1.41
CA TRP A 237 35.94 0.65 1.72
C TRP A 237 35.20 -0.44 0.94
N LEU A 238 33.87 -0.38 0.93
CA LEU A 238 33.02 -1.37 0.27
C LEU A 238 32.78 -1.07 -1.22
N HIS A 239 33.26 0.06 -1.72
CA HIS A 239 33.12 0.52 -3.10
C HIS A 239 31.65 0.51 -3.59
N SER A 240 30.71 0.84 -2.71
CA SER A 240 29.27 0.81 -3.00
C SER A 240 28.50 1.80 -2.11
N HIS A 241 27.22 2.00 -2.38
CA HIS A 241 26.36 2.94 -1.68
C HIS A 241 25.51 2.25 -0.60
N PHE A 242 25.56 2.75 0.63
CA PHE A 242 24.81 2.24 1.76
C PHE A 242 24.19 3.37 2.58
N VAL A 243 23.07 3.04 3.23
CA VAL A 243 22.55 3.78 4.39
C VAL A 243 22.79 2.93 5.62
N ILE A 244 23.27 3.54 6.70
CA ILE A 244 23.54 2.83 7.96
C ILE A 244 22.33 2.98 8.86
N LEU A 245 21.69 1.85 9.17
CA LEU A 245 20.74 1.77 10.27
C LEU A 245 21.53 1.51 11.56
N VAL A 246 21.40 2.39 12.54
CA VAL A 246 22.06 2.21 13.84
C VAL A 246 21.07 1.60 14.83
N ILE A 247 21.46 0.49 15.44
CA ILE A 247 20.71 -0.19 16.50
C ILE A 247 21.48 0.02 17.80
N ALA A 248 20.79 0.49 18.83
CA ALA A 248 21.39 0.81 20.12
C ALA A 248 20.93 -0.17 21.20
N PHE A 249 21.89 -0.78 21.88
CA PHE A 249 21.66 -1.70 22.98
C PHE A 249 22.21 -1.09 24.27
N SER A 250 21.49 -1.21 25.38
CA SER A 250 21.99 -0.90 26.71
C SER A 250 22.99 -1.96 27.18
N ALA A 251 23.78 -1.62 28.20
CA ALA A 251 24.80 -2.51 28.77
C ALA A 251 24.25 -3.82 29.38
N ASP A 252 22.95 -3.88 29.64
CA ASP A 252 22.23 -5.07 30.08
C ASP A 252 21.78 -5.99 28.92
N GLY A 253 22.06 -5.60 27.68
CA GLY A 253 21.72 -6.36 26.47
C GLY A 253 20.31 -6.10 25.93
N MET A 254 19.57 -5.15 26.49
CA MET A 254 18.25 -4.75 26.00
C MET A 254 18.38 -3.67 24.91
N LEU A 255 17.35 -3.55 24.06
CA LEU A 255 17.28 -2.47 23.07
C LEU A 255 16.84 -1.18 23.78
N LEU A 256 17.49 -0.05 23.47
CA LEU A 256 17.14 1.25 24.08
C LEU A 256 15.71 1.66 23.72
N SER A 257 14.80 1.40 24.65
CA SER A 257 13.36 1.69 24.57
C SER A 257 12.89 2.24 25.90
N LYS A 258 11.80 3.00 25.90
CA LYS A 258 11.25 3.53 27.15
C LYS A 258 10.77 2.36 28.02
N PRO A 259 11.15 2.28 29.30
CA PRO A 259 10.66 1.21 30.16
C PRO A 259 9.14 1.33 30.32
N SER A 260 8.44 0.30 29.87
CA SER A 260 7.07 0.02 30.28
C SER A 260 7.03 -1.31 31.02
N THR A 261 5.97 -1.52 31.79
CA THR A 261 5.79 -2.72 32.60
C THR A 261 5.59 -4.00 31.77
N GLU A 262 5.48 -3.91 30.44
CA GLU A 262 5.20 -5.04 29.55
C GLU A 262 6.13 -4.99 28.32
N SER A 263 6.98 -6.01 28.18
CA SER A 263 8.03 -6.04 27.16
C SER A 263 7.47 -6.35 25.78
N LEU A 264 7.37 -5.34 24.90
CA LEU A 264 7.15 -5.53 23.47
C LEU A 264 8.05 -4.59 22.66
N VAL A 265 8.99 -5.16 21.90
CA VAL A 265 9.99 -4.39 21.14
C VAL A 265 9.56 -4.28 19.68
N LEU A 266 9.18 -3.08 19.25
CA LEU A 266 8.94 -2.71 17.85
C LEU A 266 10.00 -1.70 17.39
N ILE A 267 10.72 -2.04 16.33
CA ILE A 267 11.77 -1.19 15.75
C ILE A 267 11.10 -0.12 14.87
N ALA A 268 11.03 1.12 15.35
CA ALA A 268 10.62 2.26 14.55
C ALA A 268 11.84 2.97 13.92
N THR A 269 12.03 2.80 12.61
CA THR A 269 13.07 3.47 11.84
C THR A 269 12.74 4.96 11.68
N THR A 270 13.46 5.85 12.38
CA THR A 270 13.42 7.29 12.08
C THR A 270 14.39 7.61 10.95
N MET A 271 13.89 7.73 9.71
CA MET A 271 14.57 8.50 8.67
C MET A 271 14.24 9.98 8.89
N GLN A 272 15.18 10.74 9.47
CA GLN A 272 15.22 12.19 9.27
C GLN A 272 15.78 12.44 7.88
N ALA A 273 14.89 12.76 6.93
CA ALA A 273 15.28 13.50 5.75
C ALA A 273 15.46 14.97 6.16
N GLN A 274 16.68 15.49 6.01
CA GLN A 274 16.90 16.92 5.80
C GLN A 274 16.54 17.28 4.36
#